data_AF-A0A7V1VZF0-F1
#
_entry.id   AF-A0A7V1VZF0-F1
#
_cell.length_a   1.000
_cell.length_b   1.000
_cell.length_c   1.000
_cell.angle_alpha   90.00
_cell.angle_beta   90.00
_cell.angle_gamma   90.00
#
_symmetry.space_group_name_H-M   'P 1'
#
loop_
_entity.id
_entity.type
_entity.pdbx_description
1 polymer ?
#
loop_
_entity_poly.entity_id
_entity_poly.type
_entity_poly.pdbx_seq_one_letter_code
_entity_poly.pdbx_strand_id
1 'polypeptide(L)'
;MARKPNECVRPGAVTDDDLLACARGEAPPAVVEHVTVCPVCRARVAAYATLDRRLLAGLLVPACPPSLTLAEFLLDLLPAEQRAAVADHVATCAQCSAMGRALRPWLGLPGASAPPAGNDQPPSDMTKSPQASATGSVAVSVRADGGTHYVTASGVRLTLAVHCACRLGGGAITGCLEPVPAILGDARAVLYQDGLSLAVRPLDAAGGFAFTGLAPGTYRVELTVAPAVVVIAPVRVP
;
A
#
# COMPACT_ATOMS: atom_id res chain seq x y z
N MET A 1 34.38 20.35 -34.50
CA MET A 1 33.58 19.17 -34.10
C MET A 1 32.56 19.61 -33.07
N ALA A 2 31.28 19.67 -33.45
CA ALA A 2 30.21 20.16 -32.59
C ALA A 2 29.84 19.10 -31.56
N ARG A 3 29.91 19.47 -30.27
CA ARG A 3 29.59 18.60 -29.14
C ARG A 3 28.06 18.40 -29.07
N LYS A 4 27.58 17.16 -28.96
CA LYS A 4 26.14 16.88 -28.84
C LYS A 4 25.57 17.52 -27.57
N PRO A 5 24.38 18.13 -27.62
CA PRO A 5 23.78 18.85 -26.49
C PRO A 5 23.46 17.96 -25.26
N ASN A 6 23.51 16.63 -25.41
CA ASN A 6 23.18 15.66 -24.36
C ASN A 6 24.38 14.84 -23.85
N GLU A 7 25.61 15.16 -24.24
CA GLU A 7 26.79 14.38 -23.84
C GLU A 7 27.57 15.05 -22.69
N CYS A 8 27.92 14.23 -21.69
CA CYS A 8 28.75 14.58 -20.54
C CYS A 8 30.07 15.29 -20.97
N VAL A 9 30.58 16.19 -20.13
CA VAL A 9 31.85 16.93 -20.38
C VAL A 9 33.05 15.99 -20.40
N ARG A 10 32.99 14.88 -19.66
CA ARG A 10 33.97 13.79 -19.70
C ARG A 10 33.22 12.45 -19.69
N PRO A 11 32.82 11.93 -20.86
CA PRO A 11 32.17 10.63 -20.94
C PRO A 11 33.09 9.55 -20.36
N GLY A 12 32.57 8.68 -19.50
CA GLY A 12 33.33 7.60 -18.86
C GLY A 12 34.06 7.96 -17.57
N ALA A 13 34.10 9.24 -17.18
CA ALA A 13 34.71 9.66 -15.90
C ALA A 13 33.80 9.44 -14.68
N VAL A 14 32.49 9.26 -14.90
CA VAL A 14 31.47 9.08 -13.86
C VAL A 14 30.44 8.08 -14.38
N THR A 15 30.11 7.08 -13.57
CA THR A 15 29.10 6.06 -13.88
C THR A 15 27.71 6.47 -13.36
N ASP A 16 26.66 5.76 -13.77
CA ASP A 16 25.32 6.03 -13.26
C ASP A 16 25.18 5.72 -11.75
N ASP A 17 25.93 4.75 -11.24
CA ASP A 17 25.99 4.44 -9.81
C ASP A 17 26.67 5.56 -9.02
N ASP A 18 27.73 6.17 -9.57
CA ASP A 18 28.38 7.34 -8.96
C ASP A 18 27.42 8.54 -8.89
N LEU A 19 26.58 8.75 -9.91
CA LEU A 19 25.56 9.79 -9.91
C LEU A 19 24.45 9.50 -8.90
N LEU A 20 24.09 8.23 -8.70
CA LEU A 20 23.12 7.82 -7.68
C LEU A 20 23.68 8.02 -6.27
N ALA A 21 24.93 7.61 -6.04
CA ALA A 21 25.66 7.89 -4.79
C ALA A 21 25.76 9.39 -4.54
N CYS A 22 25.98 10.19 -5.60
CA CYS A 22 26.03 11.65 -5.49
C CYS A 22 24.68 12.25 -5.11
N ALA A 23 23.58 11.70 -5.63
CA ALA A 23 22.23 12.13 -5.27
C ALA A 23 21.88 11.86 -3.80
N ARG A 24 22.53 10.88 -3.16
CA ARG A 24 22.36 10.50 -1.75
C ARG A 24 23.38 11.16 -0.81
N GLY A 25 24.34 11.91 -1.34
CA GLY A 25 25.42 12.52 -0.55
C GLY A 25 26.55 11.56 -0.19
N GLU A 26 26.64 10.41 -0.84
CA GLU A 26 27.60 9.33 -0.56
C GLU A 26 28.73 9.27 -1.60
N ALA A 27 28.72 10.15 -2.62
CA ALA A 27 29.70 10.09 -3.69
C ALA A 27 31.12 10.56 -3.28
N PRO A 28 32.17 10.01 -3.92
CA PRO A 28 33.53 10.51 -3.78
C PRO A 28 33.67 11.99 -4.20
N PRO A 29 34.61 12.75 -3.61
CA PRO A 29 34.81 14.17 -3.93
C PRO A 29 35.03 14.47 -5.42
N ALA A 30 35.73 13.57 -6.13
CA ALA A 30 36.00 13.70 -7.56
C ALA A 30 34.71 13.66 -8.41
N VAL A 31 33.70 12.89 -7.99
CA VAL A 31 32.40 12.82 -8.65
C VAL A 31 31.60 14.09 -8.37
N VAL A 32 31.64 14.59 -7.14
CA VAL A 32 30.99 15.85 -6.76
C VAL A 32 31.56 17.01 -7.57
N GLU A 33 32.89 17.11 -7.68
CA GLU A 33 33.58 18.12 -8.50
C GLU A 33 33.19 18.01 -10.00
N HIS A 34 33.01 16.79 -10.51
CA HIS A 34 32.52 16.62 -11.88
C HIS A 34 31.08 17.12 -12.05
N VAL A 35 30.17 16.77 -11.13
CA VAL A 35 28.75 17.16 -11.17
C VAL A 35 28.57 18.67 -11.04
N THR A 36 29.46 19.37 -10.32
CA THR A 36 29.43 20.84 -10.25
C THR A 36 29.83 21.49 -11.57
N VAL A 37 30.66 20.84 -12.41
CA VAL A 37 31.10 21.40 -13.70
C VAL A 37 30.22 20.94 -14.88
N CYS A 38 29.63 19.75 -14.80
CA CYS A 38 28.88 19.14 -15.91
C CYS A 38 27.35 19.35 -15.78
N PRO A 39 26.70 20.15 -16.65
CA PRO A 39 25.25 20.41 -16.56
C PRO A 39 24.39 19.17 -16.82
N VAL A 40 24.85 18.25 -17.66
CA VAL A 40 24.14 16.99 -17.96
C VAL A 40 24.10 16.08 -16.73
N CYS A 41 25.26 15.86 -16.10
CA CYS A 41 25.34 15.04 -14.88
C CYS A 41 24.58 15.68 -13.72
N ARG A 42 24.60 17.01 -13.60
CA ARG A 42 23.80 17.74 -12.63
C ARG A 42 22.30 17.51 -12.81
N ALA A 43 21.80 17.55 -14.05
CA ALA A 43 20.39 17.28 -14.34
C ALA A 43 20.01 15.84 -13.99
N ARG A 44 20.89 14.85 -14.25
CA ARG A 44 20.65 13.45 -13.88
C ARG A 44 20.62 13.24 -12.36
N VAL A 45 21.56 13.83 -11.62
CA VAL A 45 21.57 13.80 -10.14
C VAL A 45 20.29 14.43 -9.57
N ALA A 46 19.85 15.57 -10.10
CA ALA A 46 18.60 16.21 -9.68
C ALA A 46 17.35 15.34 -9.97
N ALA A 47 17.35 14.61 -11.09
CA ALA A 47 16.30 13.65 -11.41
C ALA A 47 16.28 12.48 -10.41
N TYR A 48 17.44 11.91 -10.10
CA TYR A 48 17.57 10.84 -9.09
C TYR A 48 17.13 11.30 -7.70
N ALA A 49 17.59 12.47 -7.24
CA ALA A 49 17.17 13.03 -5.95
C ALA A 49 15.67 13.33 -5.89
N THR A 50 15.05 13.66 -7.03
CA THR A 50 13.59 13.88 -7.10
C THR A 50 12.82 12.56 -7.02
N LEU A 51 13.31 11.52 -7.70
CA LEU A 51 12.73 10.19 -7.65
C LEU A 51 12.88 9.58 -6.24
N ASP A 52 14.06 9.70 -5.64
CA ASP A 52 14.34 9.21 -4.28
C ASP A 52 13.43 9.89 -3.25
N ARG A 53 13.28 11.23 -3.32
CA ARG A 53 12.30 11.96 -2.48
C ARG A 53 10.85 11.51 -2.69
N ARG A 54 10.45 11.15 -3.92
CA ARG A 54 9.09 10.67 -4.19
C ARG A 54 8.86 9.27 -3.66
N LEU A 55 9.84 8.38 -3.82
CA LEU A 55 9.78 7.03 -3.27
C LEU A 55 9.76 7.07 -1.74
N LEU A 56 10.64 7.87 -1.14
CA LEU A 56 10.66 8.04 0.31
C LEU A 56 9.38 8.73 0.81
N ALA A 57 8.84 9.74 0.13
CA ALA A 57 7.57 10.37 0.54
C ALA A 57 6.37 9.41 0.42
N GLY A 58 6.41 8.44 -0.50
CA GLY A 58 5.38 7.40 -0.62
C GLY A 58 5.54 6.25 0.39
N LEU A 59 6.77 6.01 0.87
CA LEU A 59 7.09 4.93 1.82
C LEU A 59 7.17 5.42 3.28
N LEU A 60 7.41 6.70 3.49
CA LEU A 60 7.54 7.39 4.77
C LEU A 60 6.70 8.66 4.69
N VAL A 61 5.48 8.62 5.23
CA VAL A 61 4.77 9.86 5.56
C VAL A 61 5.66 10.63 6.55
N PRO A 62 6.02 11.89 6.27
CA PRO A 62 7.01 12.59 7.08
C PRO A 62 6.42 12.86 8.47
N ALA A 63 7.25 12.69 9.49
CA ALA A 63 6.98 12.98 10.91
C ALA A 63 6.22 11.94 11.75
N CYS A 64 6.10 10.67 11.30
CA CYS A 64 5.70 9.61 12.24
C CYS A 64 6.83 9.34 13.25
N PRO A 65 6.54 9.28 14.57
CA PRO A 65 7.54 8.87 15.55
C PRO A 65 7.99 7.43 15.26
N PRO A 66 9.25 7.09 15.59
CA PRO A 66 9.74 5.73 15.42
C PRO A 66 8.94 4.75 16.28
N SER A 67 8.88 3.49 15.86
CA SER A 67 8.07 2.44 16.51
C SER A 67 8.41 2.26 17.98
N LEU A 68 9.67 2.43 18.37
CA LEU A 68 10.13 2.37 19.77
C LEU A 68 9.50 3.49 20.61
N THR A 69 9.55 4.74 20.14
CA THR A 69 8.92 5.89 20.83
C THR A 69 7.41 5.71 20.98
N LEU A 70 6.74 5.08 20.00
CA LEU A 70 5.33 4.76 20.13
C LEU A 70 5.06 3.66 21.17
N ALA A 71 5.94 2.67 21.31
CA ALA A 71 5.84 1.65 22.36
C ALA A 71 6.09 2.25 23.76
N GLU A 72 7.10 3.11 23.89
CA GLU A 72 7.39 3.84 25.13
C GLU A 72 6.24 4.76 25.54
N PHE A 73 5.61 5.43 24.57
CA PHE A 73 4.38 6.20 24.78
C PHE A 73 3.25 5.34 25.36
N LEU A 74 3.00 4.17 24.76
CA LEU A 74 1.94 3.26 25.20
C LEU A 74 2.19 2.69 26.62
N LEU A 75 3.46 2.48 26.98
CA LEU A 75 3.88 2.00 28.30
C LEU A 75 4.00 3.13 29.35
N ASP A 76 3.65 4.37 28.99
CA ASP A 76 3.79 5.58 29.82
C ASP A 76 5.24 5.88 30.28
N LEU A 77 6.23 5.43 29.51
CA LEU A 77 7.66 5.57 29.81
C LEU A 77 8.28 6.87 29.28
N LEU A 78 7.55 7.62 28.45
CA LEU A 78 8.05 8.90 27.90
C LEU A 78 7.99 10.05 28.93
N PRO A 79 8.97 10.99 28.89
CA PRO A 79 8.89 12.28 29.59
C PRO A 79 7.63 13.05 29.21
N ALA A 80 7.09 13.86 30.13
CA ALA A 80 5.82 14.57 29.95
C ALA A 80 5.77 15.43 28.66
N GLU A 81 6.86 16.11 28.32
CA GLU A 81 6.98 16.93 27.11
C GLU A 81 6.88 16.11 25.82
N GLN A 82 7.60 14.98 25.75
CA GLN A 82 7.57 14.09 24.59
C GLN A 82 6.24 13.33 24.48
N ARG A 83 5.63 13.00 25.61
CA ARG A 83 4.34 12.33 25.68
C ARG A 83 3.23 13.18 25.06
N ALA A 84 3.19 14.48 25.33
CA ALA A 84 2.21 15.40 24.75
C ALA A 84 2.36 15.49 23.22
N ALA A 85 3.59 15.64 22.73
CA ALA A 85 3.86 15.70 21.30
C ALA A 85 3.48 14.41 20.55
N VAL A 86 3.77 13.24 21.15
CA VAL A 86 3.37 11.95 20.58
C VAL A 86 1.85 11.73 20.66
N ALA A 87 1.19 12.16 21.74
CA ALA A 87 -0.26 12.08 21.87
C ALA A 87 -0.99 12.90 20.79
N ASP A 88 -0.58 14.15 20.56
CA ASP A 88 -1.13 15.02 19.51
C ASP A 88 -0.91 14.41 18.11
N HIS A 89 0.27 13.83 17.88
CA HIS A 89 0.55 13.15 16.62
C HIS A 89 -0.31 11.89 16.45
N VAL A 90 -0.44 11.04 17.47
CA VAL A 90 -1.25 9.80 17.40
C VAL A 90 -2.74 10.13 17.21
N ALA A 91 -3.22 11.26 17.71
CA ALA A 91 -4.59 11.73 17.51
C ALA A 91 -4.87 12.19 16.06
N THR A 92 -3.85 12.70 15.35
CA THR A 92 -3.99 13.29 14.01
C THR A 92 -3.52 12.36 12.88
N CYS A 93 -2.61 11.42 13.16
CA CYS A 93 -2.03 10.50 12.19
C CYS A 93 -2.67 9.11 12.24
N ALA A 94 -3.46 8.78 11.22
CA ALA A 94 -4.17 7.50 11.11
C ALA A 94 -3.24 6.27 11.15
N GLN A 95 -2.01 6.40 10.63
CA GLN A 95 -1.01 5.33 10.63
C GLN A 95 -0.50 5.04 12.05
N CYS A 96 -0.17 6.09 12.82
CA CYS A 96 0.26 5.93 14.20
C CYS A 96 -0.87 5.46 15.12
N SER A 97 -2.12 5.89 14.91
CA SER A 97 -3.26 5.34 15.66
C SER A 97 -3.48 3.85 15.35
N ALA A 98 -3.33 3.44 14.09
CA ALA A 98 -3.44 2.03 13.70
C ALA A 98 -2.31 1.18 14.29
N MET A 99 -1.05 1.66 14.22
CA MET A 99 0.11 1.00 14.80
C MET A 99 -0.02 0.89 16.33
N GLY A 100 -0.52 1.93 17.00
CA GLY A 100 -0.76 1.91 18.44
C GLY A 100 -1.80 0.86 18.84
N ARG A 101 -2.90 0.72 18.09
CA ARG A 101 -3.89 -0.34 18.32
C ARG A 101 -3.29 -1.74 18.13
N ALA A 102 -2.45 -1.92 17.13
CA ALA A 102 -1.80 -3.20 16.85
C ALA A 102 -0.78 -3.61 17.93
N LEU A 103 -0.06 -2.64 18.53
CA LEU A 103 0.96 -2.90 19.55
C LEU A 103 0.40 -3.22 20.95
N ARG A 104 -0.76 -2.66 21.31
CA ARG A 104 -1.33 -2.78 22.67
C ARG A 104 -1.49 -4.23 23.17
N PRO A 105 -2.02 -5.19 22.38
CA PRO A 105 -2.13 -6.59 22.82
C PRO A 105 -0.77 -7.22 23.16
N TRP A 106 0.26 -6.95 22.37
CA TRP A 106 1.62 -7.47 22.58
C TRP A 106 2.28 -6.89 23.83
N LEU A 107 1.89 -5.67 24.20
CA LEU A 107 2.37 -4.98 25.41
C LEU A 107 1.53 -5.30 26.66
N GLY A 108 0.53 -6.18 26.57
CA GLY A 108 -0.37 -6.48 27.68
C GLY A 108 -1.32 -5.34 28.05
N LEU A 109 -1.49 -4.35 27.16
CA LEU A 109 -2.37 -3.20 27.36
C LEU A 109 -3.77 -3.49 26.80
N PRO A 110 -4.86 -3.02 27.47
CA PRO A 110 -6.21 -3.20 26.97
C PRO A 110 -6.38 -2.51 25.60
N GLY A 111 -7.05 -3.17 24.66
CA GLY A 111 -7.33 -2.62 23.33
C GLY A 111 -8.11 -1.30 23.43
N ALA A 112 -7.62 -0.25 22.78
CA ALA A 112 -8.36 1.02 22.74
C ALA A 112 -9.64 0.82 21.92
N SER A 113 -10.79 1.11 22.52
CA SER A 113 -12.06 1.17 21.79
C SER A 113 -11.98 2.23 20.68
N ALA A 114 -12.63 1.96 19.55
CA ALA A 114 -12.73 2.92 18.46
C ALA A 114 -13.32 4.25 18.97
N PRO A 115 -12.90 5.42 18.43
CA PRO A 115 -13.58 6.67 18.73
C PRO A 115 -15.05 6.58 18.30
N PRO A 116 -16.00 7.17 19.04
CA PRO A 116 -17.38 7.21 18.61
C PRO A 116 -17.47 7.97 17.28
N ALA A 117 -18.01 7.31 16.27
CA ALA A 117 -18.44 7.98 15.04
C ALA A 117 -19.42 9.09 15.45
N GLY A 118 -19.08 10.35 15.13
CA GLY A 118 -19.97 11.48 15.31
C GLY A 118 -21.26 11.25 14.53
N ASN A 119 -22.38 11.42 15.23
CA ASN A 119 -23.73 11.36 14.69
C ASN A 119 -23.94 12.40 13.58
N ASP A 120 -24.21 11.92 12.37
CA ASP A 120 -25.07 12.61 11.40
C ASP A 120 -26.16 11.61 10.95
N GLN A 121 -27.32 11.69 11.61
CA GLN A 121 -28.55 11.04 11.13
C GLN A 121 -29.15 11.87 9.99
N PRO A 122 -29.62 11.23 8.91
CA PRO A 122 -30.82 11.66 8.21
C PRO A 122 -32.02 10.77 8.59
N PRO A 123 -33.25 11.27 8.38
CA PRO A 123 -34.43 10.82 9.10
C PRO A 123 -34.94 9.47 8.61
N SER A 124 -35.52 8.75 9.57
CA SER A 124 -36.31 7.55 9.41
C SER A 124 -37.43 7.78 8.40
N ASP A 125 -37.44 7.01 7.32
CA ASP A 125 -38.67 6.71 6.60
C ASP A 125 -38.97 5.21 6.68
N MET A 126 -40.07 4.93 7.37
CA MET A 126 -40.64 3.62 7.61
C MET A 126 -41.34 3.14 6.33
N THR A 127 -40.80 2.12 5.68
CA THR A 127 -41.61 1.18 4.89
C THR A 127 -41.19 -0.26 5.18
N LYS A 128 -42.18 -1.06 5.58
CA LYS A 128 -42.09 -2.46 5.99
C LYS A 128 -41.89 -3.42 4.79
N SER A 129 -41.30 -4.58 5.14
CA SER A 129 -41.31 -5.90 4.46
C SER A 129 -40.23 -6.20 3.41
N PRO A 130 -39.87 -7.48 3.19
CA PRO A 130 -39.84 -8.65 4.08
C PRO A 130 -38.42 -9.28 4.19
N GLN A 131 -38.24 -10.21 5.13
CA GLN A 131 -37.03 -11.04 5.23
C GLN A 131 -36.76 -11.77 3.91
N ALA A 132 -35.59 -11.52 3.32
CA ALA A 132 -34.98 -12.39 2.32
C ALA A 132 -33.57 -12.74 2.79
N SER A 133 -33.38 -14.04 3.01
CA SER A 133 -32.14 -14.69 3.40
C SER A 133 -30.99 -14.47 2.40
N ALA A 134 -29.76 -14.63 2.92
CA ALA A 134 -28.45 -14.60 2.26
C ALA A 134 -27.91 -13.20 1.92
N THR A 135 -27.48 -12.49 2.97
CA THR A 135 -26.72 -11.24 2.89
C THR A 135 -25.34 -11.48 2.27
N GLY A 136 -25.22 -11.30 0.95
CA GLY A 136 -23.93 -11.02 0.32
C GLY A 136 -23.48 -9.61 0.72
N SER A 137 -22.35 -9.48 1.41
CA SER A 137 -21.80 -8.17 1.75
C SER A 137 -21.26 -7.50 0.49
N VAL A 138 -21.90 -6.41 0.05
CA VAL A 138 -21.37 -5.55 -1.01
C VAL A 138 -20.14 -4.84 -0.47
N ALA A 139 -18.99 -5.09 -1.09
CA ALA A 139 -17.72 -4.55 -0.64
C ALA A 139 -17.36 -3.29 -1.44
N VAL A 140 -17.05 -2.20 -0.72
CA VAL A 140 -16.66 -0.92 -1.32
C VAL A 140 -15.19 -1.02 -1.74
N SER A 141 -14.91 -0.86 -3.03
CA SER A 141 -13.54 -0.81 -3.55
C SER A 141 -13.03 0.63 -3.54
N VAL A 142 -11.96 0.90 -2.82
CA VAL A 142 -11.20 2.15 -2.93
C VAL A 142 -10.03 1.90 -3.88
N ARG A 143 -9.95 2.66 -4.97
CA ARG A 143 -8.83 2.62 -5.90
C ARG A 143 -7.73 3.51 -5.35
N ALA A 144 -6.56 2.94 -5.10
CA ALA A 144 -5.35 3.72 -4.82
C ALA A 144 -4.52 3.88 -6.11
N ASP A 145 -3.68 4.90 -6.10
CA ASP A 145 -2.76 5.20 -7.20
C ASP A 145 -1.83 4.00 -7.45
N GLY A 146 -1.61 3.63 -8.73
CA GLY A 146 -0.72 2.51 -9.10
C GLY A 146 -1.34 1.12 -9.32
N GLY A 147 -2.66 0.98 -9.42
CA GLY A 147 -3.31 -0.30 -9.77
C GLY A 147 -3.61 -1.22 -8.58
N THR A 148 -3.53 -0.67 -7.36
CA THR A 148 -3.90 -1.39 -6.13
C THR A 148 -5.32 -1.03 -5.70
N HIS A 149 -6.11 -2.04 -5.37
CA HIS A 149 -7.48 -1.93 -4.91
C HIS A 149 -7.60 -2.46 -3.48
N TYR A 150 -8.23 -1.69 -2.61
CA TYR A 150 -8.54 -2.12 -1.25
C TYR A 150 -10.03 -2.35 -1.12
N VAL A 151 -10.39 -3.48 -0.52
CA VAL A 151 -11.77 -3.87 -0.26
C VAL A 151 -11.87 -4.23 1.22
N THR A 152 -12.75 -3.56 1.95
CA THR A 152 -13.00 -3.87 3.36
C THR A 152 -14.42 -4.37 3.51
N ALA A 153 -14.58 -5.58 4.06
CA ALA A 153 -15.88 -6.18 4.35
C ALA A 153 -15.79 -6.96 5.67
N SER A 154 -16.77 -6.76 6.55
CA SER A 154 -16.90 -7.54 7.79
C SER A 154 -15.64 -7.58 8.68
N GLY A 155 -14.87 -6.47 8.72
CA GLY A 155 -13.64 -6.36 9.50
C GLY A 155 -12.39 -6.98 8.85
N VAL A 156 -12.53 -7.54 7.64
CA VAL A 156 -11.43 -8.07 6.84
C VAL A 156 -11.13 -7.11 5.69
N ARG A 157 -9.84 -6.86 5.49
CA ARG A 157 -9.28 -6.06 4.39
C ARG A 157 -8.67 -7.02 3.37
N LEU A 158 -9.12 -6.90 2.13
CA LEU A 158 -8.47 -7.51 0.99
C LEU A 158 -7.74 -6.43 0.22
N THR A 159 -6.44 -6.63 0.05
CA THR A 159 -5.59 -5.82 -0.82
C THR A 159 -5.39 -6.59 -2.12
N LEU A 160 -5.64 -5.94 -3.25
CA LEU A 160 -5.42 -6.47 -4.59
C LEU A 160 -4.44 -5.56 -5.31
N ALA A 161 -3.42 -6.11 -5.96
CA ALA A 161 -2.54 -5.37 -6.85
C ALA A 161 -2.62 -5.94 -8.27
N VAL A 162 -2.73 -5.03 -9.24
CA VAL A 162 -2.67 -5.37 -10.66
C VAL A 162 -1.32 -4.99 -11.20
N HIS A 163 -0.60 -5.98 -11.72
CA HIS A 163 0.70 -5.80 -12.32
C HIS A 163 0.59 -5.96 -13.84
N CYS A 164 1.09 -5.00 -14.61
CA CYS A 164 1.34 -5.18 -16.04
C CYS A 164 2.71 -5.86 -16.22
N ALA A 165 2.75 -7.07 -16.78
CA ALA A 165 4.01 -7.65 -17.24
C ALA A 165 4.22 -7.27 -18.72
N CYS A 166 4.43 -5.98 -18.99
CA CYS A 166 4.46 -5.47 -20.35
C CYS A 166 5.68 -5.94 -21.20
N ARG A 167 6.52 -6.88 -20.71
CA ARG A 167 7.72 -7.37 -21.42
C ARG A 167 7.82 -8.88 -21.66
N LEU A 168 7.04 -9.73 -20.97
CA LEU A 168 7.24 -11.20 -21.01
C LEU A 168 5.96 -12.04 -21.13
N GLY A 169 4.79 -11.40 -21.33
CA GLY A 169 3.55 -12.10 -21.63
C GLY A 169 2.62 -12.24 -20.41
N GLY A 170 1.64 -11.35 -20.36
CA GLY A 170 0.45 -11.45 -19.52
C GLY A 170 0.52 -10.65 -18.22
N GLY A 171 -0.53 -9.88 -17.93
CA GLY A 171 -0.71 -9.23 -16.65
C GLY A 171 -0.88 -10.22 -15.50
N ALA A 172 -0.75 -9.72 -14.28
CA ALA A 172 -0.99 -10.50 -13.08
C ALA A 172 -1.88 -9.75 -12.10
N ILE A 173 -2.74 -10.49 -11.42
CA ILE A 173 -3.53 -9.99 -10.29
C ILE A 173 -3.08 -10.75 -9.06
N THR A 174 -2.54 -10.03 -8.08
CA THR A 174 -2.16 -10.58 -6.78
C THR A 174 -3.09 -10.03 -5.71
N GLY A 175 -3.34 -10.81 -4.66
CA GLY A 175 -4.14 -10.34 -3.55
C GLY A 175 -3.72 -10.94 -2.22
N CYS A 176 -4.00 -10.21 -1.14
CA CYS A 176 -3.71 -10.60 0.24
C CYS A 176 -4.87 -10.24 1.15
N LEU A 177 -5.27 -11.19 1.99
CA LEU A 177 -6.34 -11.05 2.98
C LEU A 177 -5.79 -10.75 4.38
N GLU A 178 -6.25 -9.66 5.00
CA GLU A 178 -5.77 -9.20 6.30
C GLU A 178 -6.92 -8.72 7.21
N PRO A 179 -7.02 -9.15 8.48
CA PRO A 179 -6.23 -10.21 9.08
C PRO A 179 -6.59 -11.57 8.45
N VAL A 180 -5.61 -12.47 8.40
CA VAL A 180 -5.83 -13.85 7.97
C VAL A 180 -6.71 -14.54 9.01
N PRO A 181 -7.86 -15.12 8.64
CA PRO A 181 -8.66 -15.91 9.57
C PRO A 181 -7.87 -17.10 10.09
N ALA A 182 -8.05 -17.45 11.36
CA ALA A 182 -7.38 -18.60 11.98
C ALA A 182 -7.65 -19.93 11.27
N ILE A 183 -8.79 -20.03 10.57
CA ILE A 183 -9.17 -21.15 9.74
C ILE A 183 -9.52 -20.60 8.37
N LEU A 184 -8.63 -20.81 7.39
CA LEU A 184 -8.90 -20.48 5.99
C LEU A 184 -9.85 -21.50 5.34
N GLY A 185 -9.88 -22.76 5.82
CA GLY A 185 -10.79 -23.79 5.30
C GLY A 185 -10.75 -23.88 3.77
N ASP A 186 -11.91 -23.78 3.13
CA ASP A 186 -12.07 -23.78 1.66
C ASP A 186 -11.90 -22.37 1.03
N ALA A 187 -11.12 -21.49 1.67
CA ALA A 187 -10.93 -20.14 1.17
C ALA A 187 -10.31 -20.14 -0.23
N ARG A 188 -10.98 -19.48 -1.15
CA ARG A 188 -10.59 -19.44 -2.56
C ARG A 188 -10.86 -18.10 -3.20
N ALA A 189 -9.93 -17.69 -4.05
CA ALA A 189 -10.11 -16.62 -5.01
C ALA A 189 -10.57 -17.23 -6.34
N VAL A 190 -11.61 -16.66 -6.93
CA VAL A 190 -12.14 -17.03 -8.24
C VAL A 190 -12.00 -15.84 -9.17
N LEU A 191 -11.36 -16.06 -10.31
CA LEU A 191 -11.21 -15.06 -11.36
C LEU A 191 -12.31 -15.26 -12.41
N TYR A 192 -13.02 -14.19 -12.73
CA TYR A 192 -14.02 -14.15 -13.78
C TYR A 192 -13.64 -13.16 -14.87
N GLN A 193 -14.04 -13.46 -16.10
CA GLN A 193 -14.05 -12.52 -17.22
C GLN A 193 -15.35 -12.70 -17.98
N ASP A 194 -16.05 -11.61 -18.29
CA ASP A 194 -17.35 -11.63 -19.00
C ASP A 194 -18.39 -12.59 -18.36
N GLY A 195 -18.32 -12.78 -17.04
CA GLY A 195 -19.21 -13.66 -16.28
C GLY A 195 -18.77 -15.14 -16.23
N LEU A 196 -17.73 -15.53 -16.96
CA LEU A 196 -17.18 -16.90 -16.96
C LEU A 196 -16.06 -17.05 -15.94
N SER A 197 -16.08 -18.11 -15.14
CA SER A 197 -14.97 -18.43 -14.22
C SER A 197 -13.79 -18.98 -15.01
N LEU A 198 -12.69 -18.22 -15.02
CA LEU A 198 -11.46 -18.59 -15.73
C LEU A 198 -10.53 -19.44 -14.86
N ALA A 199 -10.45 -19.13 -13.57
CA ALA A 199 -9.53 -19.80 -12.67
C ALA A 199 -10.01 -19.73 -11.22
N VAL A 200 -9.66 -20.76 -10.45
CA VAL A 200 -9.86 -20.83 -9.00
C VAL A 200 -8.51 -21.07 -8.34
N ARG A 201 -8.19 -20.30 -7.30
CA ARG A 201 -6.96 -20.44 -6.53
C ARG A 201 -7.26 -20.50 -5.03
N PRO A 202 -6.74 -21.51 -4.31
CA PRO A 202 -6.80 -21.49 -2.85
C PRO A 202 -5.94 -20.35 -2.31
N LEU A 203 -6.29 -19.85 -1.14
CA LEU A 203 -5.43 -18.94 -0.40
C LEU A 203 -4.29 -19.72 0.27
N ASP A 204 -3.09 -19.17 0.27
CA ASP A 204 -1.97 -19.73 1.03
C ASP A 204 -2.13 -19.50 2.54
N ALA A 205 -1.22 -20.04 3.35
CA ALA A 205 -1.25 -19.91 4.80
C ALA A 205 -1.15 -18.45 5.30
N ALA A 206 -0.69 -17.52 4.46
CA ALA A 206 -0.62 -16.10 4.73
C ALA A 206 -1.82 -15.32 4.15
N GLY A 207 -2.84 -16.00 3.62
CA GLY A 207 -4.01 -15.37 3.01
C GLY A 207 -3.77 -14.78 1.61
N GLY A 208 -2.65 -15.14 0.98
CA GLY A 208 -2.24 -14.67 -0.34
C GLY A 208 -2.80 -15.51 -1.50
N PHE A 209 -2.96 -14.89 -2.67
CA PHE A 209 -3.25 -15.58 -3.93
C PHE A 209 -2.69 -14.78 -5.13
N ALA A 210 -2.49 -15.49 -6.25
CA ALA A 210 -2.04 -14.87 -7.50
C ALA A 210 -2.65 -15.52 -8.74
N PHE A 211 -3.03 -14.69 -9.70
CA PHE A 211 -3.36 -15.07 -11.08
C PHE A 211 -2.31 -14.44 -12.00
N THR A 212 -1.60 -15.24 -12.78
CA THR A 212 -0.55 -14.81 -13.70
C THR A 212 -0.89 -15.17 -15.14
N GLY A 213 -0.25 -14.52 -16.11
CA GLY A 213 -0.45 -14.83 -17.53
C GLY A 213 -1.79 -14.33 -18.08
N LEU A 214 -2.38 -13.30 -17.49
CA LEU A 214 -3.68 -12.76 -17.89
C LEU A 214 -3.53 -11.89 -19.14
N ALA A 215 -4.41 -12.09 -20.12
CA ALA A 215 -4.49 -11.17 -21.25
C ALA A 215 -4.98 -9.78 -20.76
N PRO A 216 -4.66 -8.68 -21.47
CA PRO A 216 -5.29 -7.39 -21.21
C PRO A 216 -6.81 -7.51 -21.26
N GLY A 217 -7.52 -6.99 -20.26
CA GLY A 217 -8.95 -7.24 -20.12
C GLY A 217 -9.54 -6.74 -18.82
N THR A 218 -10.87 -6.82 -18.70
CA THR A 218 -11.57 -6.52 -17.46
C THR A 218 -11.91 -7.83 -16.76
N TYR A 219 -11.43 -7.97 -15.54
CA TYR A 219 -11.60 -9.16 -14.73
C TYR A 219 -12.37 -8.84 -13.47
N ARG A 220 -13.06 -9.82 -12.92
CA ARG A 220 -13.71 -9.73 -11.61
C ARG A 220 -13.13 -10.81 -10.73
N VAL A 221 -12.67 -10.44 -9.55
CA VAL A 221 -12.18 -11.41 -8.56
C VAL A 221 -13.25 -11.57 -7.49
N GLU A 222 -13.65 -12.78 -7.18
CA GLU A 222 -14.49 -13.09 -6.02
C GLU A 222 -13.65 -13.87 -5.02
N LEU A 223 -13.69 -13.45 -3.78
CA LEU A 223 -13.06 -14.17 -2.69
C LEU A 223 -14.14 -14.82 -1.84
N THR A 224 -14.05 -16.13 -1.66
CA THR A 224 -14.90 -16.87 -0.72
C THR A 224 -14.06 -17.23 0.50
N VAL A 225 -14.45 -16.75 1.68
CA VAL A 225 -13.81 -17.06 2.97
C VAL A 225 -14.94 -17.34 3.96
N ALA A 226 -15.21 -18.61 4.25
CA ALA A 226 -16.36 -18.98 5.07
C ALA A 226 -16.35 -18.23 6.43
N PRO A 227 -17.47 -17.62 6.86
CA PRO A 227 -18.82 -17.66 6.24
C PRO A 227 -19.14 -16.52 5.25
N ALA A 228 -18.17 -15.70 4.85
CA ALA A 228 -18.36 -14.53 3.99
C ALA A 228 -17.92 -14.75 2.53
N VAL A 229 -18.68 -14.17 1.59
CA VAL A 229 -18.24 -14.00 0.19
C VAL A 229 -17.96 -12.52 -0.03
N VAL A 230 -16.72 -12.20 -0.35
CA VAL A 230 -16.29 -10.85 -0.71
C VAL A 230 -16.23 -10.76 -2.22
N VAL A 231 -17.19 -10.03 -2.79
CA VAL A 231 -17.24 -9.73 -4.22
C VAL A 231 -16.48 -8.44 -4.49
N ILE A 232 -15.53 -8.47 -5.42
CA ILE A 232 -14.73 -7.30 -5.79
C ILE A 232 -15.30 -6.74 -7.10
N ALA A 233 -15.41 -5.42 -7.18
CA ALA A 233 -15.76 -4.68 -8.39
C ALA A 233 -14.77 -4.98 -9.55
N PRO A 234 -15.16 -4.77 -10.82
CA PRO A 234 -14.33 -5.10 -11.98
C PRO A 234 -12.97 -4.38 -11.94
N VAL A 235 -11.92 -5.16 -12.11
CA VAL A 235 -10.50 -4.78 -12.14
C VAL A 235 -10.01 -4.83 -13.59
N ARG A 236 -9.40 -3.74 -14.07
CA ARG A 236 -8.80 -3.72 -15.42
C ARG A 236 -7.33 -4.13 -15.35
N VAL A 237 -6.97 -5.13 -16.14
CA VAL A 237 -5.58 -5.48 -16.46
C VAL A 237 -5.23 -4.75 -17.77
N PRO A 238 -4.28 -3.81 -17.74
CA PRO A 238 -3.82 -3.09 -18.93
C PRO A 238 -2.98 -3.97 -19.87
#